data_AF-G8DTX8-F1
#
_entry.id   AF-G8DTX8-F1
#
_cell.length_a   1.000
_cell.length_b   1.000
_cell.length_c   1.000
_cell.angle_alpha   90.00
_cell.angle_beta   90.00
_cell.angle_gamma   90.00
#
_symmetry.space_group_name_H-M   'P 1'
#
loop_
_entity.id
_entity.type
_entity.pdbx_description
1 polymer ?
#
loop_
_entity_poly.entity_id
_entity_poly.type
_entity_poly.pdbx_seq_one_letter_code
_entity_poly.pdbx_strand_id
1 'polypeptide(L)'
;MSEQFDIRELQETLLDAVKEFKKICDEENITFFLRGGSVMGAVKYGGFIPWDDDMDIAVPRKDYVRLIEIFNNREIAGKYKVLNSKYQPELHCYFPRLFLLESEREKLGLPSNTHLGLHLIDILPLDGAPNNKVSRNIYFCNVYILRFLASLGTTYTEGHVDMHTAKQKLLINTAKCLQLHKLFPQQKVYAMLDKLYTRYDWEKQQYAGTITASLFKKEVMPTEIWGEGILHQFETEEYLIPAQYDQYLKRMYGENYLTEEPANKKSHHE
;
A
#
# COMPACT_ATOMS: atom_id res chain seq x y z
N MET A 1 -25.75 16.96 1.38
CA MET A 1 -24.69 17.97 1.27
C MET A 1 -23.52 17.36 1.99
N SER A 2 -22.52 16.82 1.28
CA SER A 2 -21.28 16.39 1.95
C SER A 2 -20.63 17.64 2.50
N GLU A 3 -20.41 17.70 3.81
CA GLU A 3 -19.51 18.70 4.36
C GLU A 3 -18.16 18.55 3.64
N GLN A 4 -17.71 19.64 3.03
CA GLN A 4 -16.41 19.69 2.39
C GLN A 4 -15.37 19.66 3.51
N PHE A 5 -14.74 18.51 3.74
CA PHE A 5 -13.69 18.37 4.75
C PHE A 5 -12.44 19.12 4.30
N ASP A 6 -11.67 19.64 5.24
CA ASP A 6 -10.37 20.23 4.93
C ASP A 6 -9.34 19.11 4.77
N ILE A 7 -8.78 18.98 3.57
CA ILE A 7 -7.72 17.99 3.30
C ILE A 7 -6.52 18.18 4.23
N ARG A 8 -6.27 19.41 4.71
CA ARG A 8 -5.17 19.64 5.65
C ARG A 8 -5.41 18.96 7.00
N GLU A 9 -6.63 18.96 7.51
CA GLU A 9 -6.97 18.26 8.76
C GLU A 9 -6.75 16.75 8.63
N LEU A 10 -7.05 16.18 7.45
CA LEU A 10 -6.75 14.78 7.14
C LEU A 10 -5.24 14.53 7.06
N GLN A 11 -4.48 15.40 6.39
CA GLN A 11 -3.02 15.30 6.32
C GLN A 11 -2.34 15.43 7.70
N GLU A 12 -2.86 16.27 8.59
CA GLU A 12 -2.40 16.36 9.97
C GLU A 12 -2.69 15.09 10.76
N THR A 13 -3.84 14.47 10.52
CA THR A 13 -4.19 13.16 11.08
C THR A 13 -3.30 12.05 10.54
N LEU A 14 -2.98 12.06 9.25
CA LEU A 14 -2.02 11.14 8.62
C LEU A 14 -0.62 11.30 9.23
N LEU A 15 -0.17 12.54 9.44
CA LEU A 15 1.12 12.84 10.05
C LEU A 15 1.19 12.31 11.49
N ASP A 16 0.16 12.53 12.30
CA ASP A 16 0.07 11.99 13.66
C ASP A 16 0.09 10.45 13.63
N ALA A 17 -0.70 9.83 12.73
CA ALA A 17 -0.76 8.38 12.57
C ALA A 17 0.61 7.76 12.23
N VAL A 18 1.33 8.32 11.25
CA VAL A 18 2.66 7.79 10.88
C VAL A 18 3.70 8.02 11.99
N LYS A 19 3.59 9.12 12.76
CA LYS A 19 4.47 9.37 13.92
C LYS A 19 4.27 8.33 15.02
N GLU A 20 3.02 8.05 15.39
CA GLU A 20 2.70 7.03 16.41
C GLU A 20 3.07 5.62 15.92
N PHE A 21 2.85 5.32 14.64
CA PHE A 21 3.32 4.09 14.02
C PHE A 21 4.85 3.97 14.04
N LYS A 22 5.56 5.06 13.72
CA LYS A 22 7.03 5.11 13.71
C LYS A 22 7.61 4.83 15.09
N LYS A 23 7.05 5.41 16.16
CA LYS A 23 7.50 5.15 17.55
C LYS A 23 7.52 3.66 17.86
N ILE A 24 6.44 2.94 17.54
CA ILE A 24 6.35 1.49 17.75
C ILE A 24 7.35 0.75 16.87
N CYS A 25 7.52 1.17 15.61
CA CYS A 25 8.51 0.57 14.73
C CYS A 25 9.94 0.75 15.26
N ASP A 26 10.28 1.93 15.77
CA ASP A 26 11.59 2.21 16.35
C ASP A 26 11.85 1.34 17.60
N GLU A 27 10.86 1.21 18.49
CA GLU A 27 10.93 0.32 19.67
C GLU A 27 11.18 -1.15 19.30
N GLU A 28 10.56 -1.59 18.20
CA GLU A 28 10.63 -2.98 17.71
C GLU A 28 11.75 -3.22 16.69
N ASN A 29 12.58 -2.21 16.41
CA ASN A 29 13.62 -2.24 15.39
C ASN A 29 13.08 -2.67 14.01
N ILE A 30 11.94 -2.12 13.60
CA ILE A 30 11.32 -2.30 12.30
C ILE A 30 11.67 -1.11 11.42
N THR A 31 12.32 -1.40 10.30
CA THR A 31 12.61 -0.39 9.27
C THR A 31 11.45 -0.31 8.28
N PHE A 32 11.07 0.91 7.88
CA PHE A 32 10.15 1.12 6.77
C PHE A 32 10.58 2.34 5.96
N PHE A 33 10.16 2.37 4.70
CA PHE A 33 10.43 3.45 3.76
C PHE A 33 9.11 4.10 3.35
N LEU A 34 9.09 5.40 3.13
CA LEU A 34 8.06 5.99 2.29
C LEU A 34 8.17 5.39 0.88
N ARG A 35 7.03 5.23 0.20
CA ARG A 35 6.99 4.80 -1.21
C ARG A 35 6.02 5.66 -2.02
N GLY A 36 5.95 5.44 -3.33
CA GLY A 36 4.89 5.96 -4.18
C GLY A 36 4.70 7.47 -4.06
N GLY A 37 3.44 7.89 -3.80
CA GLY A 37 3.06 9.29 -3.64
C GLY A 37 3.78 9.95 -2.46
N SER A 38 3.99 9.24 -1.36
CA SER A 38 4.71 9.75 -0.18
C SER A 38 6.14 10.19 -0.50
N VAL A 39 6.86 9.46 -1.36
CA VAL A 39 8.23 9.86 -1.79
C VAL A 39 8.17 11.09 -2.68
N MET A 40 7.18 11.17 -3.57
CA MET A 40 6.95 12.37 -4.38
C MET A 40 6.64 13.58 -3.50
N GLY A 41 5.78 13.42 -2.50
CA GLY A 41 5.46 14.42 -1.50
C GLY A 41 6.71 14.92 -0.79
N ALA A 42 7.49 14.00 -0.20
CA ALA A 42 8.74 14.32 0.50
C ALA A 42 9.68 15.16 -0.37
N VAL A 43 9.92 14.73 -1.61
CA VAL A 43 10.94 15.32 -2.49
C VAL A 43 10.47 16.62 -3.14
N LYS A 44 9.20 16.71 -3.57
CA LYS A 44 8.70 17.85 -4.34
C LYS A 44 8.05 18.92 -3.47
N TYR A 45 7.35 18.52 -2.40
CA TYR A 45 6.55 19.41 -1.57
C TYR A 45 7.09 19.53 -0.13
N GLY A 46 8.07 18.70 0.25
CA GLY A 46 8.59 18.66 1.62
C GLY A 46 7.60 18.05 2.63
N GLY A 47 6.57 17.35 2.17
CA GLY A 47 5.43 16.89 2.97
C GLY A 47 4.39 16.18 2.10
N PHE A 48 3.11 16.27 2.43
CA PHE A 48 2.08 15.67 1.57
C PHE A 48 1.98 16.37 0.21
N ILE A 49 1.56 15.62 -0.82
CA ILE A 49 1.12 16.23 -2.06
C ILE A 49 -0.18 17.00 -1.76
N PRO A 50 -0.41 18.23 -2.27
CA PRO A 50 -1.49 19.10 -1.79
C PRO A 50 -2.92 18.57 -1.90
N TRP A 51 -3.16 17.59 -2.77
CA TRP A 51 -4.47 16.98 -3.02
C TRP A 51 -4.52 15.50 -2.63
N ASP A 52 -3.46 14.98 -2.02
CA ASP A 52 -3.32 13.57 -1.66
C ASP A 52 -3.79 13.37 -0.21
N ASP A 53 -4.50 12.26 0.01
CA ASP A 53 -5.31 12.00 1.20
C ASP A 53 -4.97 10.65 1.87
N ASP A 54 -3.89 10.02 1.43
CA ASP A 54 -3.33 8.82 2.05
C ASP A 54 -1.81 8.91 2.20
N MET A 55 -1.23 7.87 2.80
CA MET A 55 0.21 7.67 2.82
C MET A 55 0.53 6.23 2.46
N ASP A 56 1.54 6.04 1.63
CA ASP A 56 2.08 4.74 1.31
C ASP A 56 3.45 4.50 1.96
N ILE A 57 3.62 3.35 2.59
CA ILE A 57 4.92 2.87 3.10
C ILE A 57 5.27 1.48 2.60
N ALA A 58 6.56 1.18 2.54
CA ALA A 58 7.13 -0.11 2.21
C ALA A 58 7.91 -0.66 3.40
N VAL A 59 7.66 -1.92 3.78
CA VAL A 59 8.32 -2.60 4.90
C VAL A 59 9.03 -3.85 4.37
N PRO A 60 10.35 -4.03 4.60
CA PRO A 60 11.05 -5.27 4.28
C PRO A 60 10.30 -6.51 4.76
N ARG A 61 10.21 -7.55 3.93
CA ARG A 61 9.40 -8.76 4.23
C ARG A 61 9.68 -9.35 5.63
N LYS A 62 10.94 -9.36 6.06
CA LYS A 62 11.34 -9.88 7.38
C LYS A 62 10.62 -9.15 8.52
N ASP A 63 10.49 -7.84 8.41
CA ASP A 63 9.88 -6.98 9.42
C ASP A 63 8.36 -6.91 9.25
N TYR A 64 7.87 -6.98 8.02
CA TYR A 64 6.44 -7.07 7.71
C TYR A 64 5.75 -8.24 8.44
N VAL A 65 6.40 -9.41 8.51
CA VAL A 65 5.83 -10.58 9.23
C VAL A 65 5.73 -10.31 10.72
N ARG A 66 6.75 -9.67 11.32
CA ARG A 66 6.75 -9.27 12.73
C ARG A 66 5.69 -8.21 13.00
N LEU A 67 5.58 -7.22 12.11
CA LEU A 67 4.63 -6.11 12.17
C LEU A 67 3.19 -6.62 12.31
N ILE A 68 2.79 -7.60 11.49
CA ILE A 68 1.45 -8.19 11.54
C ILE A 68 1.11 -8.70 12.95
N GLU A 69 2.06 -9.33 13.63
CA GLU A 69 1.84 -9.87 14.98
C GLU A 69 1.92 -8.78 16.06
N ILE A 70 2.85 -7.82 15.94
CA ILE A 70 3.01 -6.69 16.88
C ILE A 70 1.75 -5.82 16.95
N PHE A 71 1.14 -5.56 15.80
CA PHE A 71 -0.04 -4.71 15.73
C PHE A 71 -1.38 -5.47 15.81
N ASN A 72 -1.33 -6.80 15.91
CA ASN A 72 -2.54 -7.60 16.03
C ASN A 72 -3.29 -7.23 17.32
N ASN A 73 -4.55 -6.79 17.20
CA ASN A 73 -5.39 -6.32 18.31
C ASN A 73 -4.77 -5.19 19.16
N ARG A 74 -3.80 -4.44 18.61
CA ARG A 74 -3.17 -3.31 19.30
C ARG A 74 -3.81 -2.01 18.86
N GLU A 75 -4.31 -1.26 19.84
CA GLU A 75 -4.69 0.14 19.66
C GLU A 75 -3.45 1.03 19.81
N ILE A 76 -3.30 1.99 18.93
CA ILE A 76 -2.17 2.91 18.87
C ILE A 76 -2.67 4.29 19.31
N ALA A 77 -2.08 4.81 20.38
CA ALA A 77 -2.38 6.14 20.93
C ALA A 77 -3.87 6.44 21.20
N GLY A 78 -4.71 5.41 21.39
CA GLY A 78 -6.15 5.61 21.61
C GLY A 78 -6.97 5.87 20.34
N LYS A 79 -6.33 5.90 19.16
CA LYS A 79 -6.90 6.48 17.94
C LYS A 79 -6.76 5.64 16.69
N TYR A 80 -5.71 4.81 16.61
CA TYR A 80 -5.38 4.10 15.38
C TYR A 80 -5.29 2.58 15.59
N LYS A 81 -5.46 1.85 14.49
CA LYS A 81 -5.26 0.40 14.43
C LYS A 81 -4.67 -0.01 13.10
N VAL A 82 -3.83 -1.05 13.09
CA VAL A 82 -3.40 -1.70 11.85
C VAL A 82 -4.26 -2.95 11.65
N LEU A 83 -4.97 -3.00 10.52
CA LEU A 83 -5.81 -4.12 10.14
C LEU A 83 -5.16 -4.90 9.00
N ASN A 84 -5.36 -6.22 8.97
CA ASN A 84 -4.90 -7.09 7.89
C ASN A 84 -5.93 -8.19 7.61
N SER A 85 -5.90 -8.79 6.41
CA SER A 85 -6.92 -9.76 5.99
C SER A 85 -6.89 -11.09 6.74
N LYS A 86 -5.79 -11.42 7.45
CA LYS A 86 -5.68 -12.67 8.23
C LYS A 86 -6.61 -12.62 9.45
N TYR A 87 -6.67 -11.47 10.12
CA TYR A 87 -7.49 -11.28 11.33
C TYR A 87 -8.77 -10.49 11.06
N GLN A 88 -8.82 -9.68 9.98
CA GLN A 88 -9.99 -8.91 9.55
C GLN A 88 -10.37 -9.27 8.10
N PRO A 89 -11.15 -10.34 7.86
CA PRO A 89 -11.51 -10.78 6.51
C PRO A 89 -12.26 -9.73 5.67
N GLU A 90 -12.99 -8.82 6.33
CA GLU A 90 -13.75 -7.73 5.73
C GLU A 90 -12.87 -6.64 5.09
N LEU A 91 -11.57 -6.60 5.40
CA LEU A 91 -10.65 -5.63 4.80
C LEU A 91 -10.51 -5.82 3.28
N HIS A 92 -10.73 -7.05 2.79
CA HIS A 92 -10.59 -7.45 1.38
C HIS A 92 -9.29 -6.99 0.68
N CYS A 93 -8.25 -6.61 1.42
CA CYS A 93 -6.93 -6.21 0.94
C CYS A 93 -5.87 -7.21 1.43
N TYR A 94 -4.92 -7.60 0.57
CA TYR A 94 -3.88 -8.55 0.94
C TYR A 94 -2.88 -7.99 1.98
N PHE A 95 -2.54 -6.72 1.86
CA PHE A 95 -1.56 -6.08 2.74
C PHE A 95 -2.25 -5.28 3.86
N PRO A 96 -1.60 -5.07 5.02
CA PRO A 96 -2.16 -4.34 6.13
C PRO A 96 -2.34 -2.87 5.82
N ARG A 97 -3.26 -2.26 6.55
CA ARG A 97 -3.58 -0.84 6.46
C ARG A 97 -3.72 -0.25 7.85
N LEU A 98 -3.22 0.96 8.04
CA LEU A 98 -3.46 1.73 9.24
C LEU A 98 -4.75 2.54 9.07
N PHE A 99 -5.63 2.45 10.05
CA PHE A 99 -6.90 3.15 10.11
C PHE A 99 -6.97 4.07 11.33
N LEU A 100 -7.64 5.21 11.16
CA LEU A 100 -8.25 5.97 12.25
C LEU A 100 -9.53 5.26 12.70
N LEU A 101 -9.71 5.11 14.01
CA LEU A 101 -10.92 4.53 14.59
C LEU A 101 -12.14 5.38 14.28
N GLU A 102 -13.28 4.72 14.04
CA GLU A 102 -14.53 5.39 13.65
C GLU A 102 -14.99 6.44 14.67
N SER A 103 -14.84 6.16 15.97
CA SER A 103 -15.17 7.10 17.03
C SER A 103 -14.32 8.37 17.01
N GLU A 104 -13.07 8.29 16.57
CA GLU A 104 -12.19 9.45 16.44
C GLU A 104 -12.45 10.20 15.13
N ARG A 105 -12.69 9.46 14.03
CA ARG A 105 -13.13 10.03 12.75
C ARG A 105 -14.37 10.90 12.92
N GLU A 106 -15.39 10.40 13.61
CA GLU A 106 -16.64 11.12 13.88
C GLU A 106 -16.41 12.39 14.70
N LYS A 107 -15.55 12.34 15.72
CA LYS A 107 -15.18 13.53 16.52
C LYS A 107 -14.50 14.61 15.70
N LEU A 108 -13.68 14.21 14.73
CA LEU A 108 -12.93 15.11 13.85
C LEU A 108 -13.73 15.56 12.62
N GLY A 109 -14.91 15.00 12.35
CA GLY A 109 -15.68 15.34 11.16
C GLY A 109 -15.04 14.89 9.84
N LEU A 110 -14.12 13.93 9.87
CA LEU A 110 -13.39 13.45 8.70
C LEU A 110 -14.25 12.52 7.83
N PRO A 111 -13.98 12.40 6.50
CA PRO A 111 -14.74 11.53 5.62
C PRO A 111 -14.63 10.06 6.03
N SER A 112 -15.66 9.27 5.72
CA SER A 112 -15.63 7.81 5.90
C SER A 112 -15.37 7.13 4.55
N ASN A 113 -14.52 6.10 4.53
CA ASN A 113 -14.33 5.22 3.38
C ASN A 113 -14.70 3.76 3.65
N THR A 114 -14.71 3.32 4.91
CA THR A 114 -15.09 1.95 5.28
C THR A 114 -15.78 1.92 6.63
N HIS A 115 -16.58 0.90 6.91
CA HIS A 115 -17.12 0.65 8.26
C HIS A 115 -16.04 0.22 9.27
N LEU A 116 -14.82 -0.04 8.80
CA LEU A 116 -13.67 -0.38 9.65
C LEU A 116 -12.98 0.88 10.20
N GLY A 117 -13.40 2.08 9.82
CA GLY A 117 -12.78 3.36 10.11
C GLY A 117 -12.28 4.06 8.85
N LEU A 118 -11.53 5.15 9.03
CA LEU A 118 -10.91 5.88 7.92
C LEU A 118 -9.52 5.29 7.63
N HIS A 119 -9.33 4.71 6.44
CA HIS A 119 -8.01 4.24 5.98
C HIS A 119 -7.07 5.44 5.78
N LEU A 120 -5.88 5.35 6.38
CA LEU A 120 -4.84 6.39 6.33
C LEU A 120 -3.57 5.91 5.62
N ILE A 121 -3.01 4.77 6.04
CA ILE A 121 -1.69 4.32 5.55
C ILE A 121 -1.76 2.93 4.92
N ASP A 122 -1.29 2.81 3.68
CA ASP A 122 -1.06 1.55 2.98
C ASP A 122 0.32 0.98 3.35
N ILE A 123 0.37 -0.22 3.96
CA ILE A 123 1.60 -0.85 4.45
C ILE A 123 1.99 -2.02 3.55
N LEU A 124 2.83 -1.77 2.54
CA LEU A 124 3.15 -2.78 1.54
C LEU A 124 4.46 -3.53 1.87
N PRO A 125 4.53 -4.85 1.64
CA PRO A 125 5.78 -5.58 1.78
C PRO A 125 6.75 -5.24 0.63
N LEU A 126 8.01 -4.99 0.98
CA LEU A 126 9.13 -4.93 0.06
C LEU A 126 9.69 -6.35 -0.11
N ASP A 127 9.44 -6.93 -1.28
CA ASP A 127 9.77 -8.32 -1.61
C ASP A 127 10.81 -8.39 -2.74
N GLY A 128 11.61 -9.45 -2.72
CA GLY A 128 12.52 -9.78 -3.82
C GLY A 128 11.78 -10.35 -5.03
N ALA A 129 12.42 -10.28 -6.19
CA ALA A 129 11.97 -10.91 -7.42
C ALA A 129 13.13 -11.69 -8.07
N PRO A 130 12.84 -12.74 -8.88
CA PRO A 130 13.89 -13.53 -9.50
C PRO A 130 14.89 -12.69 -10.31
N ASN A 131 16.18 -12.97 -10.17
CA ASN A 131 17.25 -12.25 -10.88
C ASN A 131 17.23 -12.51 -12.40
N ASN A 132 16.99 -13.75 -12.81
CA ASN A 132 16.91 -14.11 -14.21
C ASN A 132 15.62 -13.59 -14.86
N LYS A 133 15.76 -12.93 -16.02
CA LYS A 133 14.65 -12.27 -16.75
C LYS A 133 13.52 -13.24 -17.13
N VAL A 134 13.85 -14.46 -17.56
CA VAL A 134 12.85 -15.46 -17.95
C VAL A 134 12.09 -15.94 -16.72
N SER A 135 12.79 -16.34 -15.65
CA SER A 135 12.13 -16.74 -14.41
C SER A 135 11.31 -15.62 -13.78
N ARG A 136 11.76 -14.36 -13.90
CA ARG A 136 11.02 -13.18 -13.41
C ARG A 136 9.73 -12.96 -14.19
N ASN A 137 9.74 -13.16 -15.50
CA ASN A 137 8.51 -13.09 -16.31
C ASN A 137 7.53 -14.22 -15.96
N ILE A 138 8.01 -15.45 -15.75
CA ILE A 138 7.17 -16.57 -15.29
C ILE A 138 6.57 -16.25 -13.91
N TYR A 139 7.39 -15.75 -12.99
CA TYR A 139 6.96 -15.28 -11.68
C TYR A 139 5.85 -14.23 -11.82
N PHE A 140 6.04 -13.24 -12.70
CA PHE A 140 5.02 -12.22 -12.92
C PHE A 140 3.71 -12.77 -13.51
N CYS A 141 3.77 -13.76 -14.40
CA CYS A 141 2.57 -14.45 -14.89
C CYS A 141 1.81 -15.13 -13.75
N ASN A 142 2.51 -15.81 -12.83
CA ASN A 142 1.89 -16.44 -11.67
C ASN A 142 1.23 -15.41 -10.74
N VAL A 143 1.90 -14.27 -10.48
CA VAL A 143 1.31 -13.18 -9.70
C VAL A 143 0.04 -12.65 -10.37
N TYR A 144 0.04 -12.41 -11.68
CA TYR A 144 -1.16 -11.96 -12.39
C TYR A 144 -2.32 -12.95 -12.28
N ILE A 145 -2.06 -14.24 -12.45
CA ILE A 145 -3.09 -15.28 -12.33
C ILE A 145 -3.68 -15.26 -10.92
N LEU A 146 -2.84 -15.24 -9.88
CA LEU A 146 -3.31 -15.25 -8.50
C LEU A 146 -4.02 -13.94 -8.11
N ARG A 147 -3.57 -12.77 -8.58
CA ARG A 147 -4.28 -11.50 -8.36
C ARG A 147 -5.65 -11.51 -9.05
N PHE A 148 -5.75 -12.08 -10.25
CA PHE A 148 -7.04 -12.27 -10.91
C PHE A 148 -7.96 -13.18 -10.10
N LEU A 149 -7.46 -14.32 -9.63
CA LEU A 149 -8.25 -15.23 -8.78
C LEU A 149 -8.68 -14.56 -7.48
N ALA A 150 -7.84 -13.74 -6.86
CA ALA A 150 -8.18 -12.99 -5.66
C ALA A 150 -9.33 -12.00 -5.92
N SER A 151 -9.33 -11.33 -7.08
CA SER A 151 -10.42 -10.42 -7.49
C SER A 151 -11.76 -11.11 -7.76
N LEU A 152 -11.78 -12.44 -7.90
CA LEU A 152 -13.04 -13.19 -7.99
C LEU A 152 -13.75 -13.28 -6.64
N GLY A 153 -12.97 -13.26 -5.54
CA GLY A 153 -13.47 -13.31 -4.18
C GLY A 153 -13.93 -11.95 -3.65
N THR A 154 -13.49 -10.85 -4.26
CA THR A 154 -14.05 -9.52 -3.99
C THR A 154 -15.42 -9.43 -4.67
N THR A 155 -16.48 -9.73 -3.94
CA THR A 155 -17.81 -9.21 -4.27
C THR A 155 -17.71 -7.69 -4.24
N TYR A 156 -18.28 -7.01 -5.25
CA TYR A 156 -18.37 -5.55 -5.26
C TYR A 156 -19.35 -5.16 -4.15
N THR A 157 -18.87 -5.12 -2.91
CA THR A 157 -19.59 -4.55 -1.78
C THR A 157 -19.58 -3.03 -1.96
N GLU A 158 -20.70 -2.40 -1.63
CA GLU A 158 -20.87 -0.94 -1.76
C GLU A 158 -19.71 -0.22 -1.08
N GLY A 159 -19.08 0.73 -1.79
CA GLY A 159 -17.96 1.55 -1.28
C GLY A 159 -16.57 1.30 -1.88
N HIS A 160 -16.36 0.24 -2.67
CA HIS A 160 -15.07 0.04 -3.36
C HIS A 160 -15.00 0.80 -4.69
N VAL A 161 -13.94 1.59 -4.88
CA VAL A 161 -13.60 2.21 -6.17
C VAL A 161 -13.22 1.10 -7.16
N ASP A 162 -14.08 0.84 -8.13
CA ASP A 162 -13.86 -0.18 -9.16
C ASP A 162 -12.83 0.30 -10.19
N MET A 163 -11.58 -0.12 -10.00
CA MET A 163 -10.45 0.19 -10.90
C MET A 163 -10.37 -0.75 -12.12
N HIS A 164 -11.33 -1.67 -12.32
CA HIS A 164 -11.25 -2.64 -13.41
C HIS A 164 -11.73 -2.05 -14.74
N THR A 165 -10.98 -2.34 -15.80
CA THR A 165 -11.40 -2.07 -17.19
C THR A 165 -12.63 -2.91 -17.56
N ALA A 166 -13.41 -2.48 -18.56
CA ALA A 166 -14.58 -3.21 -19.03
C ALA A 166 -14.28 -4.69 -19.39
N LYS A 167 -13.11 -4.96 -19.97
CA LYS A 167 -12.65 -6.33 -20.29
C LYS A 167 -12.39 -7.16 -19.03
N GLN A 168 -11.77 -6.56 -18.00
CA GLN A 168 -11.54 -7.24 -16.72
C GLN A 168 -12.86 -7.52 -16.01
N LYS A 169 -13.82 -6.59 -16.02
CA LYS A 169 -15.16 -6.80 -15.46
C LYS A 169 -15.88 -7.95 -16.15
N LEU A 170 -15.81 -8.02 -17.49
CA LEU A 170 -16.39 -9.14 -18.25
C LEU A 170 -15.78 -10.48 -17.81
N LEU A 171 -14.45 -10.59 -17.76
CA LEU A 171 -13.73 -11.79 -17.31
C LEU A 171 -14.13 -12.20 -15.88
N ILE A 172 -14.18 -11.25 -14.95
CA ILE A 172 -14.57 -11.47 -13.55
C ILE A 172 -16.02 -11.96 -13.49
N ASN A 173 -16.93 -11.32 -14.22
CA ASN A 173 -18.36 -11.67 -14.21
C ASN A 173 -18.60 -13.05 -14.84
N THR A 174 -17.92 -13.38 -15.94
CA THR A 174 -17.97 -14.72 -16.53
C THR A 174 -17.42 -15.78 -15.57
N ALA A 175 -16.28 -15.52 -14.93
CA ALA A 175 -15.69 -16.43 -13.94
C ALA A 175 -16.60 -16.61 -12.70
N LYS A 176 -17.27 -15.55 -12.25
CA LYS A 176 -18.26 -15.60 -11.15
C LYS A 176 -19.50 -16.40 -11.56
N CYS A 177 -20.00 -16.22 -12.79
CA CYS A 177 -21.10 -17.00 -13.36
C CYS A 177 -20.78 -18.50 -13.40
N LEU A 178 -19.55 -18.85 -13.77
CA LEU A 178 -19.02 -20.23 -13.72
C LEU A 178 -18.70 -20.73 -12.30
N GLN A 179 -19.02 -19.95 -11.26
CA GLN A 179 -18.81 -20.26 -9.85
C GLN A 179 -17.35 -20.55 -9.48
N LEU A 180 -16.37 -20.05 -10.26
CA LEU A 180 -14.94 -20.26 -9.97
C LEU A 180 -14.51 -19.66 -8.63
N HIS A 181 -15.20 -18.61 -8.15
CA HIS A 181 -14.98 -18.03 -6.82
C HIS A 181 -15.18 -19.05 -5.68
N LYS A 182 -15.99 -20.09 -5.86
CA LYS A 182 -16.17 -21.17 -4.87
C LYS A 182 -14.97 -22.12 -4.82
N LEU A 183 -14.30 -22.32 -5.96
CA LEU A 183 -13.09 -23.15 -6.06
C LEU A 183 -11.86 -22.42 -5.51
N PHE A 184 -11.86 -21.10 -5.58
CA PHE A 184 -10.77 -20.23 -5.12
C PHE A 184 -11.27 -19.21 -4.08
N PRO A 185 -11.58 -19.65 -2.84
CA PRO A 185 -11.87 -18.73 -1.74
C PRO A 185 -10.74 -17.71 -1.56
N GLN A 186 -11.09 -16.44 -1.37
CA GLN A 186 -10.12 -15.34 -1.34
C GLN A 186 -8.95 -15.59 -0.39
N GLN A 187 -9.23 -16.08 0.82
CA GLN A 187 -8.21 -16.39 1.82
C GLN A 187 -7.23 -17.48 1.36
N LYS A 188 -7.69 -18.49 0.61
CA LYS A 188 -6.80 -19.50 0.03
C LYS A 188 -5.90 -18.89 -1.04
N VAL A 189 -6.45 -18.00 -1.88
CA VAL A 189 -5.65 -17.30 -2.89
C VAL A 189 -4.64 -16.34 -2.25
N TYR A 190 -5.01 -15.65 -1.17
CA TYR A 190 -4.09 -14.83 -0.38
C TYR A 190 -2.96 -15.65 0.23
N ALA A 191 -3.23 -16.85 0.75
CA ALA A 191 -2.18 -17.76 1.21
C ALA A 191 -1.25 -18.23 0.07
N MET A 192 -1.79 -18.45 -1.14
CA MET A 192 -0.98 -18.78 -2.33
C MET A 192 -0.11 -17.61 -2.78
N LEU A 193 -0.65 -16.39 -2.75
CA LEU A 193 0.08 -15.15 -3.03
C LEU A 193 1.19 -14.94 -2.00
N ASP A 194 0.89 -15.10 -0.71
CA ASP A 194 1.87 -14.97 0.35
C ASP A 194 3.04 -15.93 0.16
N LYS A 195 2.76 -17.21 -0.13
CA LYS A 195 3.78 -18.21 -0.47
C LYS A 195 4.56 -17.89 -1.76
N LEU A 196 3.98 -17.12 -2.68
CA LEU A 196 4.68 -16.69 -3.90
C LEU A 196 5.60 -15.50 -3.62
N TYR A 197 5.11 -14.49 -2.90
CA TYR A 197 5.83 -13.27 -2.57
C TYR A 197 7.01 -13.54 -1.61
N THR A 198 6.84 -14.41 -0.63
CA THR A 198 7.87 -14.77 0.37
C THR A 198 9.03 -15.62 -0.17
N ARG A 199 9.00 -16.05 -1.44
CA ARG A 199 10.04 -16.94 -2.00
C ARG A 199 11.41 -16.27 -2.14
N TYR A 200 11.41 -14.96 -2.29
CA TYR A 200 12.60 -14.21 -2.64
C TYR A 200 12.80 -13.10 -1.62
N ASP A 201 13.82 -13.29 -0.80
CA ASP A 201 14.31 -12.29 0.13
C ASP A 201 14.98 -11.14 -0.66
N TRP A 202 14.49 -9.92 -0.47
CA TRP A 202 14.92 -8.75 -1.22
C TRP A 202 16.42 -8.45 -1.04
N GLU A 203 16.98 -8.72 0.15
CA GLU A 203 18.41 -8.55 0.46
C GLU A 203 19.30 -9.48 -0.36
N LYS A 204 18.73 -10.57 -0.90
CA LYS A 204 19.44 -11.59 -1.68
C LYS A 204 19.15 -11.50 -3.18
N GLN A 205 18.26 -10.59 -3.59
CA GLN A 205 17.91 -10.40 -5.00
C GLN A 205 18.54 -9.11 -5.55
N GLN A 206 18.77 -9.12 -6.85
CA GLN A 206 19.13 -7.93 -7.64
C GLN A 206 17.90 -7.10 -7.98
N TYR A 207 16.69 -7.63 -7.83
CA TYR A 207 15.45 -6.92 -8.08
C TYR A 207 14.51 -7.07 -6.89
N ALA A 208 13.91 -5.95 -6.48
CA ALA A 208 12.96 -5.88 -5.39
C ALA A 208 11.90 -4.81 -5.65
N GLY A 209 10.81 -4.86 -4.90
CA GLY A 209 9.79 -3.81 -4.91
C GLY A 209 8.53 -4.20 -4.16
N THR A 210 7.56 -3.30 -4.17
CA THR A 210 6.22 -3.52 -3.62
C THR A 210 5.36 -4.27 -4.64
N ILE A 211 5.57 -5.58 -4.72
CA ILE A 211 4.96 -6.48 -5.72
C ILE A 211 3.42 -6.50 -5.63
N THR A 212 2.90 -6.27 -4.43
CA THR A 212 1.48 -6.21 -4.10
C THR A 212 0.79 -4.95 -4.64
N ALA A 213 1.54 -3.90 -4.94
CA ALA A 213 1.01 -2.61 -5.38
C ALA A 213 0.29 -2.70 -6.74
N SER A 214 -0.48 -1.67 -7.06
CA SER A 214 -1.28 -1.60 -8.30
C SER A 214 -0.41 -1.56 -9.57
N LEU A 215 0.72 -0.85 -9.54
CA LEU A 215 1.64 -0.73 -10.69
C LEU A 215 2.58 -1.94 -10.85
N PHE A 216 2.65 -2.80 -9.83
CA PHE A 216 3.26 -4.13 -9.86
C PHE A 216 4.64 -4.19 -10.54
N LYS A 217 4.72 -4.61 -11.81
CA LYS A 217 5.98 -4.74 -12.57
C LYS A 217 6.78 -3.45 -12.62
N LYS A 218 6.08 -2.31 -12.62
CA LYS A 218 6.71 -0.98 -12.61
C LYS A 218 7.43 -0.72 -11.28
N GLU A 219 6.94 -1.28 -10.18
CA GLU A 219 7.52 -1.11 -8.83
C GLU A 219 8.65 -2.10 -8.56
N VAL A 220 8.79 -3.16 -9.36
CA VAL A 220 9.94 -4.06 -9.29
C VAL A 220 11.11 -3.45 -10.06
N MET A 221 12.19 -3.17 -9.34
CA MET A 221 13.35 -2.42 -9.82
C MET A 221 14.64 -2.95 -9.17
N PRO A 222 15.83 -2.51 -9.61
CA PRO A 222 17.07 -2.93 -8.98
C PRO A 222 17.09 -2.62 -7.48
N THR A 223 17.55 -3.58 -6.67
CA THR A 223 17.51 -3.49 -5.19
C THR A 223 18.28 -2.29 -4.66
N GLU A 224 19.35 -1.88 -5.36
CA GLU A 224 20.15 -0.70 -5.04
C GLU A 224 19.37 0.63 -5.09
N ILE A 225 18.22 0.68 -5.77
CA ILE A 225 17.36 1.87 -5.75
C ILE A 225 16.76 2.08 -4.36
N TRP A 226 16.37 0.99 -3.69
CA TRP A 226 15.94 1.02 -2.30
C TRP A 226 17.15 1.23 -1.39
N GLY A 227 18.18 0.37 -1.52
CA GLY A 227 19.40 0.42 -0.71
C GLY A 227 19.10 0.39 0.80
N GLU A 228 19.95 1.03 1.61
CA GLU A 228 19.70 1.29 3.04
C GLU A 228 18.71 2.46 3.24
N GLY A 229 18.23 3.07 2.15
CA GLY A 229 17.49 4.32 2.17
C GLY A 229 18.35 5.54 2.51
N ILE A 230 17.70 6.70 2.42
CA ILE A 230 18.22 7.96 2.96
C ILE A 230 17.11 8.62 3.78
N LEU A 231 17.48 9.29 4.87
CA LEU A 231 16.53 10.13 5.59
C LEU A 231 16.22 11.37 4.76
N HIS A 232 14.94 11.72 4.67
CA HIS A 232 14.47 12.91 3.99
C HIS A 232 13.37 13.57 4.82
N GLN A 233 13.35 14.90 4.82
CA GLN A 233 12.30 15.68 5.48
C GLN A 233 10.93 15.37 4.88
N PHE A 234 9.94 15.18 5.75
CA PHE A 234 8.54 15.11 5.43
C PHE A 234 7.74 15.80 6.54
N GLU A 235 7.13 16.94 6.22
CA GLU A 235 6.48 17.82 7.19
C GLU A 235 7.45 18.21 8.32
N THR A 236 7.22 17.72 9.53
CA THR A 236 8.00 18.05 10.75
C THR A 236 9.00 16.98 11.16
N GLU A 237 9.08 15.85 10.45
CA GLU A 237 9.90 14.69 10.80
C GLU A 237 10.73 14.21 9.60
N GLU A 238 11.63 13.27 9.85
CA GLU A 238 12.39 12.58 8.81
C GLU A 238 11.97 11.11 8.68
N TYR A 239 11.86 10.65 7.43
CA TYR A 239 11.58 9.25 7.11
C TYR A 239 12.55 8.73 6.08
N LEU A 240 12.79 7.42 6.11
CA LEU A 240 13.56 6.78 5.05
C LEU A 240 12.78 6.81 3.74
N ILE A 241 13.45 7.21 2.67
CA ILE A 241 12.98 7.07 1.29
C ILE A 241 13.99 6.20 0.51
N PRO A 242 13.67 5.71 -0.70
CA PRO A 242 14.61 4.94 -1.52
C PRO A 242 15.94 5.69 -1.70
N ALA A 243 17.07 5.01 -1.52
CA ALA A 243 18.40 5.63 -1.58
C ALA A 243 18.67 6.34 -2.91
N GLN A 244 18.14 5.82 -4.02
CA GLN A 244 18.20 6.44 -5.34
C GLN A 244 16.83 7.02 -5.73
N TYR A 245 16.26 7.88 -4.88
CA TYR A 245 14.89 8.41 -5.03
C TYR A 245 14.63 9.09 -6.38
N ASP A 246 15.63 9.75 -7.00
CA ASP A 246 15.45 10.35 -8.34
C ASP A 246 15.16 9.28 -9.40
N GLN A 247 15.92 8.18 -9.41
CA GLN A 247 15.66 7.06 -10.33
C GLN A 247 14.33 6.36 -10.02
N TYR A 248 14.01 6.23 -8.73
CA TYR A 248 12.71 5.72 -8.28
C TYR A 248 11.56 6.56 -8.84
N LEU A 249 11.60 7.88 -8.64
CA LEU A 249 10.55 8.81 -9.07
C LEU A 249 10.47 8.92 -10.58
N LYS A 250 11.60 8.95 -11.30
CA LYS A 250 11.62 8.91 -12.77
C LYS A 250 10.95 7.66 -13.32
N ARG A 251 11.24 6.51 -12.72
CA ARG A 251 10.58 5.26 -13.09
C ARG A 251 9.08 5.31 -12.82
N MET A 252 8.66 5.86 -11.69
CA MET A 252 7.26 5.86 -11.22
C MET A 252 6.39 6.94 -11.90
N TYR A 253 6.94 8.12 -12.16
CA TYR A 253 6.20 9.32 -12.58
C TYR A 253 6.73 9.98 -13.85
N GLY A 254 7.90 9.56 -14.35
CA GLY A 254 8.52 10.11 -15.57
C GLY A 254 9.65 11.11 -15.29
N GLU A 255 10.40 11.48 -16.34
CA GLU A 255 11.59 12.35 -16.21
C GLU A 255 11.29 13.73 -15.61
N ASN A 256 10.10 14.28 -15.88
CA ASN A 256 9.71 15.63 -15.50
C ASN A 256 8.93 15.69 -14.18
N TYR A 257 9.04 14.68 -13.32
CA TYR A 257 8.21 14.54 -12.12
C TYR A 257 8.26 15.77 -11.16
N LEU A 258 9.40 16.48 -11.13
CA LEU A 258 9.59 17.69 -10.34
C LEU A 258 8.80 18.89 -10.89
N THR A 259 8.71 19.01 -12.21
CA THR A 259 8.16 20.21 -12.87
C THR A 259 6.73 20.04 -13.35
N GLU A 260 6.34 18.81 -13.70
CA GLU A 260 4.99 18.51 -14.18
C GLU A 260 4.06 18.17 -13.02
N GLU A 261 2.85 18.71 -13.06
CA GLU A 261 1.74 18.23 -12.24
C GLU A 261 0.92 17.21 -13.05
N PRO A 262 0.33 16.19 -12.40
CA PRO A 262 -0.53 15.25 -13.10
C PRO A 262 -1.77 15.97 -13.66
N ALA A 263 -2.18 15.57 -14.87
CA ALA A 263 -3.36 16.14 -15.52
C ALA A 263 -4.66 15.93 -14.72
N ASN A 264 -4.73 14.87 -13.91
CA ASN A 264 -5.81 14.63 -12.95
C ASN A 264 -5.21 14.59 -11.55
N LYS A 265 -5.56 15.59 -10.74
CA LYS A 265 -5.40 15.58 -9.29
C LYS A 265 -6.49 14.67 -8.73
N LYS A 266 -6.11 13.64 -8.01
CA LYS A 266 -7.04 12.65 -7.46
C LYS A 266 -6.84 12.60 -5.96
N SER A 267 -7.94 12.78 -5.25
CA SER A 267 -8.12 12.38 -3.86
C SER A 267 -9.04 11.15 -3.89
N HIS A 268 -8.90 10.24 -2.92
CA HIS A 268 -9.84 9.12 -2.75
C HIS A 268 -11.22 9.60 -2.27
N HIS A 269 -11.29 10.83 -1.77
CA HIS A 269 -12.48 11.41 -1.15
C HIS A 269 -13.11 12.60 -1.91
N GLU A 270 -12.56 13.00 -3.07
CA GLU A 270 -13.11 14.04 -3.98
C GLU A 270 -13.75 13.47 -5.27
#